data_AF-A0AAP0JNX8-F1
#
_entry.id   AF-A0AAP0JNX8-F1
#
_cell.length_a   1.000
_cell.length_b   1.000
_cell.length_c   1.000
_cell.angle_alpha   90.00
_cell.angle_beta   90.00
_cell.angle_gamma   90.00
#
_symmetry.space_group_name_H-M   'P 1'
#
loop_
_entity.id
_entity.type
_entity.pdbx_description
1 polymer ?
#
loop_
_entity_poly.entity_id
_entity_poly.type
_entity_poly.pdbx_seq_one_letter_code
_entity_poly.pdbx_strand_id
1 'polypeptide(L)'
;MSCSEIQQCGSPLPDDVLAREILARLPVKSLVRFKSICKAWRAMITDHDFIEMHLHHQLQSKQSIANQQLNILFACPDQIHRMVITSTYATVQCYDIAPKELERFNSPYPRFWGSCNGLICLETDTFELALWNPCTQFCRRLPHRPIYCHNSGSMLSAFATVYGFGYDAQIKDYKMVAINPVDVVNLQGHCVVDVLTLGDNSWRRIDYINHFSPTLQYQSGKFVSGVIYWNLNKLQPEKLICFDIHFEVFNELRLPNVFYTENIFNSHRCTIEISELGGRLVVVRDLQRPSNRHIFHEVWMMKEDWVKMYSIDESAISYLWYPSVSLIGSFCIIEDKKKNKNHFEILYMNDRFGELFSYNPTTKAFRDLGIQVEEPARPKPILTYFESLVSLDQ
;
A
#
# COMPACT_ATOMS: atom_id res chain seq x y z
N MET A 1 -27.91 -42.30 -23.43
CA MET A 1 -28.18 -41.29 -24.46
C MET A 1 -26.86 -40.59 -24.76
N SER A 2 -26.36 -40.77 -25.98
CA SER A 2 -25.06 -40.26 -26.42
C SER A 2 -25.07 -38.75 -26.53
N CYS A 3 -24.01 -38.13 -26.03
CA CYS A 3 -23.73 -36.71 -26.19
C CYS A 3 -23.13 -36.49 -27.59
N SER A 4 -23.99 -36.55 -28.61
CA SER A 4 -23.59 -36.33 -29.99
C SER A 4 -24.71 -35.52 -30.65
N GLU A 5 -24.61 -34.20 -30.51
CA GLU A 5 -25.16 -33.16 -31.39
C GLU A 5 -25.30 -31.83 -30.62
N ILE A 6 -24.18 -31.14 -30.44
CA ILE A 6 -24.20 -29.67 -30.45
C ILE A 6 -23.36 -29.30 -31.68
N GLN A 7 -24.03 -28.99 -32.79
CA GLN A 7 -23.41 -28.35 -33.93
C GLN A 7 -22.78 -27.02 -33.46
N GLN A 8 -21.46 -26.94 -33.49
CA GLN A 8 -20.73 -25.69 -33.35
C GLN A 8 -20.98 -24.84 -34.59
N CYS A 9 -21.90 -23.89 -34.50
CA CYS A 9 -22.05 -22.84 -35.49
C CYS A 9 -21.20 -21.64 -35.04
N GLY A 10 -19.97 -21.58 -35.54
CA GLY A 10 -19.03 -20.47 -35.33
C GLY A 10 -17.59 -20.95 -35.42
N SER A 11 -16.78 -20.36 -36.29
CA SER A 11 -15.32 -20.52 -36.26
C SER A 11 -14.82 -20.14 -34.86
N PRO A 12 -13.93 -20.93 -34.23
CA PRO A 12 -13.37 -20.55 -32.93
C PRO A 12 -12.71 -19.18 -33.06
N LEU A 13 -13.04 -18.28 -32.13
CA LEU A 13 -12.39 -16.97 -32.02
C LEU A 13 -10.87 -17.20 -31.91
N PRO A 14 -10.04 -16.44 -32.65
CA PRO A 14 -8.60 -16.48 -32.48
C PRO A 14 -8.19 -16.22 -31.02
N ASP A 15 -7.19 -16.97 -30.54
CA ASP A 15 -6.73 -16.92 -29.15
C ASP A 15 -6.26 -15.52 -28.73
N ASP A 16 -5.65 -14.76 -29.65
CA ASP A 16 -5.21 -13.39 -29.42
C ASP A 16 -6.39 -12.42 -29.22
N VAL A 17 -7.46 -12.56 -30.02
CA VAL A 17 -8.68 -11.77 -29.87
C VAL A 17 -9.39 -12.12 -28.57
N LEU A 18 -9.49 -13.40 -28.23
CA LEU A 18 -10.06 -13.86 -26.97
C LEU A 18 -9.28 -13.29 -25.77
N ALA A 19 -7.95 -13.37 -25.80
CA ALA A 19 -7.08 -12.85 -24.75
C ALA A 19 -7.26 -11.33 -24.59
N ARG A 20 -7.07 -10.56 -25.66
CA ARG A 20 -6.96 -9.09 -25.62
C ARG A 20 -8.30 -8.39 -25.49
N GLU A 21 -9.31 -8.84 -26.22
CA GLU A 21 -10.58 -8.12 -26.29
C GLU A 21 -11.61 -8.59 -25.27
N ILE A 22 -11.50 -9.83 -24.81
CA ILE A 22 -12.44 -10.43 -23.88
C ILE A 22 -11.80 -10.60 -22.50
N LEU A 23 -10.81 -11.49 -22.37
CA LEU A 23 -10.26 -11.86 -21.07
C LEU A 23 -9.53 -10.71 -20.37
N ALA A 24 -8.75 -9.90 -21.11
CA ALA A 24 -8.01 -8.77 -20.53
C ALA A 24 -8.91 -7.72 -19.85
N ARG A 25 -10.19 -7.65 -20.25
CA ARG A 25 -11.17 -6.70 -19.72
C ARG A 25 -11.95 -7.23 -18.52
N LEU A 26 -11.78 -8.52 -18.18
CA LEU A 26 -12.51 -9.14 -17.09
C LEU A 26 -11.85 -8.87 -15.72
N PRO A 27 -12.64 -8.84 -14.63
CA PRO A 27 -12.11 -8.79 -13.27
C PRO A 27 -11.21 -9.99 -12.94
N VAL A 28 -10.20 -9.76 -12.11
CA VAL A 28 -9.21 -10.78 -11.69
C VAL A 28 -9.90 -12.01 -11.10
N LYS A 29 -10.89 -11.85 -10.20
CA LYS A 29 -11.63 -12.98 -9.62
C LYS A 29 -12.29 -13.87 -10.66
N SER A 30 -12.85 -13.28 -11.72
CA SER A 30 -13.45 -14.04 -12.82
C SER A 30 -12.38 -14.86 -13.54
N LEU A 31 -11.24 -14.24 -13.86
CA LEU A 31 -10.12 -14.90 -14.52
C LEU A 31 -9.53 -16.04 -13.68
N VAL A 32 -9.40 -15.86 -12.36
CA VAL A 32 -8.96 -16.94 -11.45
C VAL A 32 -9.91 -18.13 -11.50
N ARG A 33 -11.24 -17.91 -11.49
CA ARG A 33 -12.22 -18.99 -11.66
C ARG A 33 -12.16 -19.62 -13.04
N PHE A 34 -11.88 -18.84 -14.07
CA PHE A 34 -11.82 -19.29 -15.46
C PHE A 34 -10.63 -20.22 -15.73
N LYS A 35 -9.56 -20.18 -14.91
CA LYS A 35 -8.47 -21.17 -14.92
C LYS A 35 -8.96 -22.62 -14.71
N SER A 36 -10.16 -22.84 -14.17
CA SER A 36 -10.73 -24.18 -13.96
C SER A 36 -11.65 -24.66 -15.09
N ILE A 37 -11.89 -23.83 -16.12
CA ILE A 37 -12.81 -24.19 -17.22
C ILE A 37 -12.15 -25.19 -18.18
N CYS A 38 -10.97 -24.85 -18.71
CA CYS A 38 -10.21 -25.73 -19.60
C CYS A 38 -8.70 -25.41 -19.56
N LYS A 39 -7.88 -26.34 -20.09
CA LYS A 39 -6.41 -26.20 -20.10
C LYS A 39 -5.93 -25.01 -20.93
N ALA A 40 -6.59 -24.71 -22.05
CA ALA A 40 -6.24 -23.59 -22.92
C ALA A 40 -6.42 -22.25 -22.20
N TRP A 41 -7.57 -22.05 -21.54
CA TRP A 41 -7.83 -20.85 -20.76
C TRP A 41 -6.90 -20.73 -19.56
N ARG A 42 -6.61 -21.85 -18.89
CA ARG A 42 -5.60 -21.85 -17.82
C ARG A 42 -4.26 -21.36 -18.33
N ALA A 43 -3.74 -21.96 -19.41
CA ALA A 43 -2.45 -21.61 -20.00
C ALA A 43 -2.38 -20.12 -20.39
N MET A 44 -3.43 -19.63 -21.08
CA MET A 44 -3.54 -18.23 -21.50
C MET A 44 -3.58 -17.26 -20.31
N ILE A 45 -4.32 -17.57 -19.25
CA ILE A 45 -4.47 -16.67 -18.08
C ILE A 45 -3.22 -16.70 -17.18
N THR A 46 -2.44 -17.79 -17.21
CA THR A 46 -1.16 -17.91 -16.47
C THR A 46 0.05 -17.43 -17.25
N ASP A 47 -0.12 -17.10 -18.52
CA ASP A 47 0.96 -16.60 -19.37
C ASP A 47 1.46 -15.23 -18.88
N HIS A 48 2.78 -15.03 -18.92
CA HIS A 48 3.41 -13.82 -18.41
C HIS A 48 2.96 -12.58 -19.18
N ASP A 49 2.90 -12.65 -20.52
CA ASP A 49 2.52 -11.52 -21.36
C ASP A 49 1.05 -11.17 -21.19
N PHE A 50 0.18 -12.18 -21.01
CA PHE A 50 -1.21 -11.96 -20.64
C PHE A 50 -1.34 -11.26 -19.29
N ILE A 51 -0.58 -11.67 -18.27
CA ILE A 51 -0.61 -11.07 -16.94
C ILE A 51 -0.13 -9.62 -17.00
N GLU A 52 0.99 -9.34 -17.69
CA GLU A 52 1.54 -7.99 -17.86
C GLU A 52 0.54 -7.10 -18.61
N MET A 53 -0.06 -7.60 -19.70
CA MET A 53 -1.09 -6.90 -20.45
C MET A 53 -2.35 -6.62 -19.61
N HIS A 54 -2.86 -7.63 -18.89
CA HIS A 54 -4.02 -7.47 -18.01
C HIS A 54 -3.73 -6.44 -16.93
N LEU A 55 -2.57 -6.53 -16.28
CA LEU A 55 -2.13 -5.57 -15.27
C LEU A 55 -2.05 -4.16 -15.84
N HIS A 56 -1.44 -3.99 -17.02
CA HIS A 56 -1.33 -2.70 -17.67
C HIS A 56 -2.71 -2.13 -18.02
N HIS A 57 -3.61 -2.96 -18.57
CA HIS A 57 -4.98 -2.59 -18.83
C HIS A 57 -5.71 -2.20 -17.53
N GLN A 58 -5.50 -2.93 -16.42
CA GLN A 58 -6.05 -2.54 -15.12
C GLN A 58 -5.49 -1.20 -14.64
N LEU A 59 -4.17 -0.98 -14.72
CA LEU A 59 -3.50 0.26 -14.29
C LEU A 59 -3.88 1.46 -15.16
N GLN A 60 -4.02 1.30 -16.47
CA GLN A 60 -4.54 2.34 -17.35
C GLN A 60 -6.03 2.58 -17.09
N SER A 61 -6.80 1.51 -16.89
CA SER A 61 -8.20 1.64 -16.48
C SER A 61 -8.35 2.22 -15.07
N LYS A 62 -7.32 2.26 -14.21
CA LYS A 62 -7.35 3.07 -12.99
C LYS A 62 -7.50 4.57 -13.29
N GLN A 63 -7.20 5.01 -14.50
CA GLN A 63 -7.51 6.36 -14.98
C GLN A 63 -8.99 6.49 -15.41
N SER A 64 -9.69 5.36 -15.64
CA SER A 64 -11.14 5.26 -15.91
C SER A 64 -11.84 4.63 -14.70
N ILE A 65 -12.25 5.51 -13.78
CA ILE A 65 -12.56 5.22 -12.38
C ILE A 65 -13.88 4.41 -12.22
N ALA A 66 -14.57 4.14 -13.33
CA ALA A 66 -15.87 3.50 -13.42
C ALA A 66 -15.92 2.03 -12.99
N ASN A 67 -14.83 1.36 -12.58
CA ASN A 67 -14.90 0.00 -12.01
C ASN A 67 -13.95 -0.23 -10.82
N GLN A 68 -13.45 0.83 -10.18
CA GLN A 68 -12.51 0.66 -9.08
C GLN A 68 -13.18 0.02 -7.85
N GLN A 69 -12.66 -1.15 -7.50
CA GLN A 69 -12.80 -1.77 -6.19
C GLN A 69 -11.54 -1.45 -5.40
N LEU A 70 -11.65 -0.63 -4.36
CA LEU A 70 -10.55 -0.42 -3.43
C LEU A 70 -10.57 -1.56 -2.42
N ASN A 71 -9.47 -2.30 -2.32
CA ASN A 71 -9.34 -3.33 -1.30
C ASN A 71 -8.47 -2.80 -0.18
N ILE A 72 -8.96 -2.95 1.05
CA ILE A 72 -8.26 -2.54 2.24
C ILE A 72 -8.09 -3.77 3.11
N LEU A 73 -6.87 -4.00 3.56
CA LEU A 73 -6.55 -5.04 4.51
C LEU A 73 -6.34 -4.47 5.91
N PHE A 74 -6.84 -5.20 6.88
CA PHE A 74 -6.64 -4.94 8.30
C PHE A 74 -6.15 -6.23 8.94
N ALA A 75 -5.09 -6.15 9.74
CA ALA A 75 -4.69 -7.26 10.59
C ALA A 75 -5.29 -7.10 11.99
N CYS A 76 -5.95 -8.15 12.45
CA CYS A 76 -6.46 -8.37 13.80
C CYS A 76 -5.68 -9.53 14.44
N PRO A 77 -5.74 -9.68 15.78
CA PRO A 77 -5.28 -10.92 16.42
C PRO A 77 -5.85 -12.13 15.68
N ASP A 78 -4.98 -13.02 15.21
CA ASP A 78 -5.32 -14.30 14.56
C ASP A 78 -6.09 -14.20 13.22
N GLN A 79 -6.39 -12.99 12.71
CA GLN A 79 -7.21 -12.79 11.50
C GLN A 79 -6.74 -11.64 10.62
N ILE A 80 -6.81 -11.83 9.30
CA ILE A 80 -6.71 -10.72 8.33
C ILE A 80 -8.08 -10.52 7.70
N HIS A 81 -8.63 -9.33 7.90
CA HIS A 81 -9.84 -8.90 7.25
C HIS A 81 -9.52 -8.15 5.96
N ARG A 82 -10.29 -8.43 4.91
CA ARG A 82 -10.35 -7.59 3.71
C ARG A 82 -11.70 -6.89 3.66
N MET A 83 -11.65 -5.59 3.44
CA MET A 83 -12.77 -4.79 3.01
C MET A 83 -12.64 -4.47 1.52
N VAL A 84 -13.79 -4.40 0.83
CA VAL A 84 -13.91 -3.90 -0.53
C VAL A 84 -14.81 -2.65 -0.54
N ILE A 85 -14.29 -1.52 -1.01
CA ILE A 85 -15.07 -0.29 -1.26
C ILE A 85 -15.31 -0.18 -2.76
N THR A 86 -16.58 -0.01 -3.16
CA THR A 86 -17.01 0.11 -4.57
C THR A 86 -17.55 1.51 -4.87
N SER A 87 -17.56 1.91 -6.15
CA SER A 87 -18.11 3.19 -6.64
C SER A 87 -19.58 3.47 -6.29
N THR A 88 -20.37 2.44 -5.98
CA THR A 88 -21.76 2.61 -5.51
C THR A 88 -21.88 2.68 -3.99
N TYR A 89 -20.76 2.54 -3.27
CA TYR A 89 -20.66 2.61 -1.80
C TYR A 89 -21.64 1.71 -1.04
N ALA A 90 -22.16 0.67 -1.69
CA ALA A 90 -23.34 -0.05 -1.20
C ALA A 90 -23.04 -1.41 -0.55
N THR A 91 -21.78 -1.87 -0.53
CA THR A 91 -21.42 -3.14 0.10
C THR A 91 -20.04 -3.08 0.72
N VAL A 92 -19.99 -2.82 2.02
CA VAL A 92 -18.88 -3.28 2.86
C VAL A 92 -19.07 -4.79 3.02
N GLN A 93 -18.16 -5.56 2.43
CA GLN A 93 -18.06 -6.99 2.70
C GLN A 93 -16.74 -7.21 3.42
N CYS A 94 -16.82 -7.63 4.68
CA CYS A 94 -15.68 -8.10 5.44
C CYS A 94 -15.56 -9.61 5.19
N TYR A 95 -14.38 -10.04 4.78
CA TYR A 95 -14.05 -11.45 4.66
C TYR A 95 -12.77 -11.73 5.43
N ASP A 96 -12.72 -12.87 6.10
CA ASP A 96 -11.46 -13.44 6.54
C ASP A 96 -10.75 -13.98 5.31
N ILE A 97 -9.61 -13.38 4.98
CA ILE A 97 -8.80 -13.76 3.82
C ILE A 97 -7.40 -14.12 4.26
N ALA A 98 -7.21 -14.55 5.50
CA ALA A 98 -5.98 -15.26 5.81
C ALA A 98 -6.03 -16.58 5.00
N PRO A 99 -5.20 -16.78 3.95
CA PRO A 99 -5.08 -18.10 3.35
C PRO A 99 -4.69 -19.12 4.43
N LYS A 100 -4.97 -20.40 4.20
CA LYS A 100 -4.34 -21.48 4.97
C LYS A 100 -2.80 -21.39 4.91
N GLU A 101 -2.24 -20.82 3.84
CA GLU A 101 -0.81 -20.50 3.79
C GLU A 101 -0.38 -19.41 4.77
N LEU A 102 -1.26 -18.48 5.17
CA LEU A 102 -0.94 -17.50 6.21
C LEU A 102 -0.90 -18.12 7.61
N GLU A 103 -1.73 -19.13 7.86
CA GLU A 103 -1.61 -19.96 9.07
C GLU A 103 -0.20 -20.55 9.20
N ARG A 104 0.49 -20.85 8.08
CA ARG A 104 1.89 -21.35 8.10
C ARG A 104 2.89 -20.35 8.64
N PHE A 105 2.56 -19.06 8.67
CA PHE A 105 3.46 -18.05 9.23
C PHE A 105 3.38 -17.98 10.76
N ASN A 106 2.42 -18.67 11.39
CA ASN A 106 2.19 -18.64 12.85
C ASN A 106 2.24 -17.21 13.41
N SER A 107 1.78 -16.24 12.63
CA SER A 107 1.90 -14.82 12.94
C SER A 107 0.53 -14.24 13.23
N PRO A 108 0.15 -14.05 14.50
CA PRO A 108 -1.12 -13.42 14.85
C PRO A 108 -1.20 -11.94 14.43
N TYR A 109 -0.08 -11.29 14.11
CA TYR A 109 -0.02 -9.86 13.74
C TYR A 109 1.04 -9.56 12.67
N PRO A 110 0.81 -9.95 11.41
CA PRO A 110 1.74 -9.61 10.34
C PRO A 110 1.71 -8.10 10.09
N ARG A 111 2.89 -7.51 9.90
CA ARG A 111 3.07 -6.09 9.53
C ARG A 111 3.05 -5.95 8.01
N PHE A 112 2.35 -4.95 7.49
CA PHE A 112 2.34 -4.65 6.05
C PHE A 112 3.36 -3.56 5.70
N TRP A 113 4.24 -3.84 4.75
CA TRP A 113 5.30 -2.92 4.30
C TRP A 113 4.97 -2.19 2.99
N GLY A 114 3.93 -2.62 2.28
CA GLY A 114 3.46 -1.95 1.07
C GLY A 114 2.74 -2.91 0.12
N SER A 115 2.14 -2.34 -0.93
CA SER A 115 1.62 -3.10 -2.06
C SER A 115 2.23 -2.57 -3.36
N CYS A 116 2.46 -3.47 -4.31
CA CYS A 116 2.90 -3.13 -5.66
C CYS A 116 2.32 -4.14 -6.63
N ASN A 117 1.69 -3.69 -7.72
CA ASN A 117 1.09 -4.58 -8.72
C ASN A 117 0.14 -5.65 -8.16
N GLY A 118 -0.57 -5.33 -7.07
CA GLY A 118 -1.47 -6.23 -6.35
C GLY A 118 -0.79 -7.28 -5.46
N LEU A 119 0.55 -7.35 -5.47
CA LEU A 119 1.33 -8.06 -4.47
C LEU A 119 1.42 -7.24 -3.20
N ILE A 120 1.43 -7.92 -2.06
CA ILE A 120 1.50 -7.34 -0.73
C ILE A 120 2.75 -7.84 -0.05
N CYS A 121 3.58 -6.92 0.42
CA CYS A 121 4.72 -7.25 1.26
C CYS A 121 4.30 -7.22 2.72
N LEU A 122 4.56 -8.34 3.42
CA LEU A 122 4.30 -8.48 4.84
C LEU A 122 5.53 -9.01 5.58
N GLU A 123 5.58 -8.75 6.88
CA GLU A 123 6.60 -9.25 7.80
C GLU A 123 5.92 -9.88 9.00
N THR A 124 6.33 -11.08 9.38
CA THR A 124 5.84 -11.71 10.60
C THR A 124 6.38 -11.03 11.85
N ASP A 125 5.79 -11.39 12.98
CA ASP A 125 6.30 -11.16 14.33
C ASP A 125 7.64 -11.86 14.61
N THR A 126 8.00 -12.89 13.84
CA THR A 126 9.34 -13.50 13.81
C THR A 126 10.32 -12.81 12.85
N PHE A 127 9.95 -11.66 12.27
CA PHE A 127 10.75 -10.87 11.32
C PHE A 127 11.02 -11.57 9.97
N GLU A 128 10.20 -12.54 9.59
CA GLU A 128 10.26 -13.16 8.28
C GLU A 128 9.46 -12.35 7.27
N LEU A 129 10.09 -12.01 6.15
CA LEU A 129 9.43 -11.29 5.06
C LEU A 129 8.73 -12.27 4.11
N ALA A 130 7.58 -11.85 3.60
CA ALA A 130 6.87 -12.58 2.56
C ALA A 130 6.13 -11.65 1.59
N LEU A 131 5.95 -12.14 0.37
CA LEU A 131 5.02 -11.56 -0.60
C LEU A 131 3.76 -12.42 -0.66
N TRP A 132 2.62 -11.75 -0.69
CA TRP A 132 1.31 -12.39 -0.76
C TRP A 132 0.49 -11.76 -1.88
N ASN A 133 -0.14 -12.60 -2.71
CA ASN A 133 -1.20 -12.17 -3.61
C ASN A 133 -2.56 -12.68 -3.07
N PRO A 134 -3.41 -11.80 -2.51
CA PRO A 134 -4.71 -12.21 -1.98
C PRO A 134 -5.69 -12.76 -3.03
N CYS A 135 -5.49 -12.50 -4.31
CA CYS A 135 -6.39 -12.94 -5.37
C CYS A 135 -6.06 -14.33 -5.88
N THR A 136 -4.78 -14.65 -5.98
CA THR A 136 -4.30 -15.99 -6.35
C THR A 136 -4.08 -16.89 -5.14
N GLN A 137 -4.10 -16.33 -3.94
CA GLN A 137 -3.86 -16.98 -2.64
C GLN A 137 -2.43 -17.49 -2.46
N PHE A 138 -1.53 -17.25 -3.43
CA PHE A 138 -0.12 -17.61 -3.30
C PHE A 138 0.62 -16.68 -2.35
N CYS A 139 1.45 -17.27 -1.50
CA CYS A 139 2.36 -16.58 -0.61
C CYS A 139 3.76 -17.17 -0.75
N ARG A 140 4.76 -16.30 -0.83
CA ARG A 140 6.18 -16.66 -1.01
C ARG A 140 7.00 -16.01 0.09
N ARG A 141 7.70 -16.84 0.88
CA ARG A 141 8.70 -16.36 1.84
C ARG A 141 9.90 -15.79 1.08
N LEU A 142 10.40 -14.66 1.56
CA LEU A 142 11.61 -14.04 1.05
C LEU A 142 12.83 -14.58 1.83
N PRO A 143 14.03 -14.54 1.23
CA PRO A 143 15.26 -14.92 1.92
C PRO A 143 15.45 -14.13 3.21
N HIS A 144 16.01 -14.76 4.23
CA HIS A 144 16.38 -14.06 5.45
C HIS A 144 17.33 -12.91 5.11
N ARG A 145 17.00 -11.73 5.62
CA ARG A 145 17.86 -10.56 5.51
C ARG A 145 19.15 -10.75 6.33
N PRO A 146 20.24 -10.09 5.95
CA PRO A 146 21.39 -10.00 6.84
C PRO A 146 21.02 -9.15 8.07
N ILE A 147 21.34 -9.65 9.26
CA ILE A 147 21.05 -8.94 10.53
C ILE A 147 22.31 -8.17 10.95
N TYR A 148 22.17 -6.86 11.17
CA TYR A 148 23.27 -6.00 11.62
C TYR A 148 23.12 -5.65 13.10
N CYS A 149 23.60 -6.56 13.96
CA CYS A 149 23.72 -6.31 15.38
C CYS A 149 25.14 -5.80 15.68
N HIS A 150 25.35 -4.51 15.91
CA HIS A 150 26.61 -4.07 16.52
C HIS A 150 26.52 -4.17 18.05
N ASN A 151 27.36 -5.03 18.62
CA ASN A 151 27.89 -5.11 20.01
C ASN A 151 26.96 -5.00 21.22
N SER A 152 25.64 -4.82 21.06
CA SER A 152 24.73 -4.57 22.18
C SER A 152 23.71 -5.68 22.43
N GLY A 153 23.68 -6.74 21.61
CA GLY A 153 22.71 -7.84 21.75
C GLY A 153 21.23 -7.38 21.71
N SER A 154 20.99 -6.16 21.23
CA SER A 154 19.72 -5.47 21.37
C SER A 154 18.79 -5.81 20.20
N MET A 155 17.69 -6.50 20.50
CA MET A 155 16.59 -6.81 19.56
C MET A 155 15.96 -5.52 18.97
N LEU A 156 16.21 -4.35 19.56
CA LEU A 156 15.69 -3.05 19.10
C LEU A 156 16.14 -2.71 17.67
N SER A 157 17.35 -3.15 17.27
CA SER A 157 17.86 -2.95 15.90
C SER A 157 17.00 -3.65 14.84
N ALA A 158 16.52 -4.86 15.14
CA ALA A 158 15.64 -5.61 14.25
C ALA A 158 14.28 -4.92 14.06
N PHE A 159 13.73 -4.34 15.13
CA PHE A 159 12.46 -3.59 15.09
C PHE A 159 12.55 -2.25 14.35
N ALA A 160 13.75 -1.67 14.24
CA ALA A 160 13.97 -0.35 13.64
C ALA A 160 14.25 -0.39 12.14
N THR A 161 14.28 -1.58 11.53
CA THR A 161 14.44 -1.73 10.08
C THR A 161 13.22 -1.18 9.36
N VAL A 162 13.46 -0.34 8.35
CA VAL A 162 12.43 0.25 7.52
C VAL A 162 12.53 -0.35 6.12
N TYR A 163 11.39 -0.75 5.55
CA TYR A 163 11.37 -1.34 4.22
C TYR A 163 10.62 -0.50 3.20
N GLY A 164 10.93 -0.76 1.93
CA GLY A 164 10.17 -0.30 0.79
C GLY A 164 10.08 -1.39 -0.28
N PHE A 165 8.89 -1.59 -0.83
CA PHE A 165 8.61 -2.61 -1.83
C PHE A 165 8.14 -1.95 -3.13
N GLY A 166 8.74 -2.33 -4.27
CA GLY A 166 8.39 -1.75 -5.57
C GLY A 166 8.73 -2.65 -6.76
N TYR A 167 8.31 -2.21 -7.95
CA TYR A 167 8.54 -2.90 -9.21
C TYR A 167 9.51 -2.09 -10.09
N ASP A 168 10.57 -2.72 -10.54
CA ASP A 168 11.51 -2.17 -11.52
C ASP A 168 11.06 -2.60 -12.93
N ALA A 169 10.45 -1.64 -13.65
CA ALA A 169 9.92 -1.88 -14.99
C ALA A 169 10.99 -2.16 -16.05
N GLN A 170 12.26 -1.80 -15.81
CA GLN A 170 13.33 -2.00 -16.78
C GLN A 170 13.84 -3.45 -16.76
N ILE A 171 13.98 -4.04 -15.57
CA ILE A 171 14.35 -5.46 -15.42
C ILE A 171 13.13 -6.39 -15.31
N LYS A 172 11.92 -5.80 -15.28
CA LYS A 172 10.63 -6.47 -15.12
C LYS A 172 10.52 -7.32 -13.85
N ASP A 173 11.11 -6.87 -12.76
CA ASP A 173 11.16 -7.61 -11.50
C ASP A 173 10.87 -6.71 -10.29
N TYR A 174 10.60 -7.33 -9.15
CA TYR A 174 10.34 -6.65 -7.90
C TYR A 174 11.61 -6.52 -7.07
N LYS A 175 11.73 -5.38 -6.39
CA LYS A 175 12.78 -5.16 -5.40
C LYS A 175 12.20 -4.82 -4.04
N MET A 176 12.90 -5.28 -3.01
CA MET A 176 12.65 -4.94 -1.62
C MET A 176 13.90 -4.25 -1.08
N VAL A 177 13.73 -3.03 -0.60
CA VAL A 177 14.79 -2.21 0.01
C VAL A 177 14.64 -2.31 1.52
N ALA A 178 15.73 -2.64 2.21
CA ALA A 178 15.81 -2.65 3.66
C ALA A 178 16.82 -1.59 4.12
N ILE A 179 16.35 -0.62 4.89
CA ILE A 179 17.17 0.40 5.53
C ILE A 179 17.34 -0.02 6.99
N ASN A 180 18.55 -0.47 7.32
CA ASN A 180 18.87 -1.07 8.61
C ASN A 180 19.71 -0.08 9.44
N PRO A 181 19.20 0.43 10.57
CA PRO A 181 20.02 1.26 11.45
C PRO A 181 21.11 0.44 12.14
N VAL A 182 22.34 0.96 12.11
CA VAL A 182 23.55 0.32 12.65
C VAL A 182 23.67 0.53 14.16
N ASP A 183 23.33 1.72 14.63
CA ASP A 183 23.37 2.09 16.06
C ASP A 183 22.09 2.83 16.46
N VAL A 184 21.10 2.05 16.89
CA VAL A 184 19.81 2.56 17.37
C VAL A 184 19.92 3.18 18.77
N VAL A 185 20.95 2.81 19.54
CA VAL A 185 21.09 3.24 20.94
C VAL A 185 21.68 4.64 21.01
N ASN A 186 22.74 4.91 20.24
CA ASN A 186 23.40 6.21 20.23
C ASN A 186 22.82 7.18 19.19
N LEU A 187 21.79 6.76 18.44
CA LEU A 187 21.08 7.57 17.43
C LEU A 187 22.04 8.29 16.45
N GLN A 188 23.19 7.69 16.15
CA GLN A 188 24.22 8.30 15.28
C GLN A 188 23.75 8.43 13.82
N GLY A 189 22.64 7.76 13.50
CA GLY A 189 21.96 7.89 12.22
C GLY A 189 22.69 7.22 11.06
N HIS A 190 23.52 6.22 11.36
CA HIS A 190 24.16 5.38 10.36
C HIS A 190 23.22 4.23 9.97
N CYS A 191 22.99 4.07 8.67
CA CYS A 191 22.17 3.01 8.12
C CYS A 191 22.94 2.20 7.07
N VAL A 192 22.71 0.89 7.07
CA VAL A 192 23.09 -0.02 5.99
C VAL A 192 21.89 -0.28 5.12
N VAL A 193 22.05 -0.13 3.80
CA VAL A 193 20.98 -0.43 2.85
C VAL A 193 21.29 -1.70 2.09
N ASP A 194 20.34 -2.64 2.16
CA ASP A 194 20.32 -3.83 1.33
C ASP A 194 19.11 -3.82 0.41
N VAL A 195 19.31 -4.40 -0.77
CA VAL A 195 18.27 -4.60 -1.78
C VAL A 195 18.18 -6.07 -2.11
N LEU A 196 16.97 -6.62 -2.00
CA LEU A 196 16.59 -7.92 -2.51
C LEU A 196 15.94 -7.74 -3.87
N THR A 197 16.44 -8.45 -4.87
CA THR A 197 15.76 -8.62 -6.17
C THR A 197 15.06 -9.98 -6.16
N LEU A 198 13.76 -10.01 -6.49
CA LEU A 198 12.92 -11.18 -6.26
C LEU A 198 13.32 -12.39 -7.14
N GLY A 199 13.64 -12.16 -8.40
CA GLY A 199 14.08 -13.16 -9.37
C GLY A 199 15.40 -13.82 -8.96
N ASP A 200 16.38 -13.02 -8.51
CA ASP A 200 17.65 -13.54 -7.98
C ASP A 200 17.51 -14.19 -6.60
N ASN A 201 16.41 -13.89 -5.91
CA ASN A 201 16.10 -14.37 -4.57
C ASN A 201 17.27 -14.21 -3.59
N SER A 202 17.99 -13.07 -3.68
CA SER A 202 19.16 -12.78 -2.85
C SER A 202 19.25 -11.30 -2.47
N TRP A 203 19.73 -11.05 -1.25
CA TRP A 203 20.03 -9.72 -0.75
C TRP A 203 21.43 -9.30 -1.18
N ARG A 204 21.57 -8.04 -1.61
CA ARG A 204 22.88 -7.40 -1.77
C ARG A 204 22.92 -6.05 -1.08
N ARG A 205 24.09 -5.72 -0.54
CA ARG A 205 24.34 -4.39 0.01
C ARG A 205 24.61 -3.41 -1.11
N ILE A 206 24.06 -2.21 -1.00
CA ILE A 206 24.23 -1.18 -2.03
C ILE A 206 24.81 0.12 -1.49
N ASP A 207 24.57 0.44 -0.22
CA ASP A 207 24.95 1.74 0.31
C ASP A 207 25.11 1.75 1.84
N TYR A 208 25.85 2.75 2.29
CA TYR A 208 25.99 3.16 3.69
C TYR A 208 25.61 4.63 3.78
N ILE A 209 24.51 4.92 4.48
CA ILE A 209 23.98 6.27 4.52
C ILE A 209 24.12 6.85 5.93
N ASN A 210 24.54 8.11 5.97
CA ASN A 210 24.77 8.88 7.19
C ASN A 210 23.62 9.86 7.41
N HIS A 211 23.43 10.29 8.65
CA HIS A 211 22.45 11.30 9.06
C HIS A 211 20.97 10.88 8.90
N PHE A 212 20.70 9.58 8.81
CA PHE A 212 19.35 9.06 8.92
C PHE A 212 19.13 8.50 10.31
N SER A 213 18.37 9.21 11.13
CA SER A 213 17.85 8.67 12.38
C SER A 213 16.45 8.13 12.12
N PRO A 214 16.28 6.88 11.62
CA PRO A 214 14.96 6.28 11.56
C PRO A 214 14.41 6.31 12.98
N THR A 215 13.39 7.14 13.21
CA THR A 215 12.67 7.08 14.47
C THR A 215 12.09 5.68 14.61
N LEU A 216 11.95 5.17 15.83
CA LEU A 216 11.35 3.86 16.14
C LEU A 216 9.89 3.70 15.69
N GLN A 217 9.37 4.60 14.86
CA GLN A 217 8.02 4.55 14.33
C GLN A 217 8.01 3.90 12.96
N TYR A 218 7.21 2.84 12.86
CA TYR A 218 6.97 2.04 11.68
C TYR A 218 6.52 2.92 10.50
N GLN A 219 7.41 3.18 9.54
CA GLN A 219 7.03 3.86 8.31
C GLN A 219 7.40 3.02 7.10
N SER A 220 6.37 2.48 6.45
CA SER A 220 6.48 1.80 5.16
C SER A 220 6.89 2.80 4.08
N GLY A 221 7.90 2.44 3.30
CA GLY A 221 8.24 3.15 2.07
C GLY A 221 7.10 3.06 1.06
N LYS A 222 6.75 4.18 0.45
CA LYS A 222 5.68 4.24 -0.55
C LYS A 222 6.26 4.26 -1.96
N PHE A 223 5.94 3.23 -2.73
CA PHE A 223 6.32 3.15 -4.13
C PHE A 223 5.36 3.96 -5.00
N VAL A 224 5.91 4.92 -5.75
CA VAL A 224 5.20 5.77 -6.69
C VAL A 224 6.04 5.88 -7.96
N SER A 225 5.54 5.34 -9.06
CA SER A 225 6.10 5.52 -10.41
C SER A 225 7.61 5.26 -10.53
N GLY A 226 8.08 4.14 -9.97
CA GLY A 226 9.49 3.72 -10.04
C GLY A 226 10.36 4.22 -8.87
N VAL A 227 9.82 5.04 -7.98
CA VAL A 227 10.57 5.61 -6.86
C VAL A 227 9.89 5.24 -5.54
N ILE A 228 10.68 4.87 -4.53
CA ILE A 228 10.17 4.63 -3.17
C ILE A 228 10.47 5.84 -2.30
N TYR A 229 9.48 6.30 -1.54
CA TYR A 229 9.57 7.49 -0.68
C TYR A 229 9.40 7.12 0.79
N TRP A 230 10.24 7.71 1.65
CA TRP A 230 10.15 7.60 3.11
C TRP A 230 10.25 8.97 3.79
N ASN A 231 9.63 9.08 4.96
CA ASN A 231 9.76 10.22 5.84
C ASN A 231 10.63 9.86 7.07
N LEU A 232 11.94 9.71 6.85
CA LEU A 232 12.84 9.18 7.88
C LEU A 232 13.28 10.22 8.93
N ASN A 233 12.95 11.51 8.77
CA ASN A 233 13.39 12.57 9.68
C ASN A 233 12.21 13.34 10.29
N LYS A 234 11.84 13.00 11.53
CA LYS A 234 10.75 13.69 12.25
C LYS A 234 11.15 15.04 12.85
N LEU A 235 12.44 15.25 13.13
CA LEU A 235 12.89 16.46 13.81
C LEU A 235 12.93 17.65 12.84
N GLN A 236 13.13 17.39 11.56
CA GLN A 236 13.15 18.39 10.49
C GLN A 236 12.51 17.81 9.22
N PRO A 237 11.18 17.94 9.06
CA PRO A 237 10.46 17.41 7.90
C PRO A 237 10.65 18.28 6.65
N GLU A 238 11.86 18.75 6.38
CA GLU A 238 12.14 19.58 5.20
C GLU A 238 12.18 18.75 3.91
N LYS A 239 12.36 17.44 4.03
CA LYS A 239 12.61 16.55 2.91
C LYS A 239 12.10 15.13 3.14
N LEU A 240 11.69 14.49 2.05
CA LEU A 240 11.53 13.05 1.95
C LEU A 240 12.80 12.43 1.39
N ILE A 241 13.08 11.20 1.83
CA ILE A 241 14.12 10.37 1.21
C ILE A 241 13.47 9.57 0.11
N CYS A 242 14.04 9.62 -1.08
CA CYS A 242 13.57 8.86 -2.23
C CYS A 242 14.66 7.92 -2.74
N PHE A 243 14.24 6.75 -3.21
CA PHE A 243 15.11 5.73 -3.80
C PHE A 243 14.59 5.39 -5.19
N ASP A 244 15.39 5.67 -6.21
CA ASP A 244 15.11 5.22 -7.56
C ASP A 244 15.33 3.71 -7.63
N ILE A 245 14.29 2.93 -7.90
CA ILE A 245 14.39 1.47 -7.84
C ILE A 245 15.30 0.88 -8.91
N HIS A 246 15.42 1.56 -10.05
CA HIS A 246 16.14 1.06 -11.20
C HIS A 246 17.63 1.38 -11.09
N PHE A 247 17.94 2.65 -10.88
CA PHE A 247 19.31 3.13 -10.73
C PHE A 247 19.87 2.82 -9.34
N GLU A 248 19.01 2.50 -8.38
CA GLU A 248 19.35 2.21 -6.99
C GLU A 248 20.13 3.31 -6.30
N VAL A 249 19.71 4.55 -6.56
CA VAL A 249 20.30 5.75 -6.00
C VAL A 249 19.33 6.44 -5.07
N PHE A 250 19.84 6.90 -3.94
CA PHE A 250 19.10 7.76 -3.02
C PHE A 250 19.16 9.20 -3.46
N ASN A 251 18.04 9.89 -3.29
CA ASN A 251 17.89 11.31 -3.51
C ASN A 251 17.04 11.91 -2.37
N GLU A 252 16.96 13.23 -2.36
CA GLU A 252 16.16 13.97 -1.40
C GLU A 252 15.12 14.82 -2.15
N LEU A 253 13.87 14.70 -1.74
CA LEU A 253 12.77 15.51 -2.27
C LEU A 253 12.34 16.52 -1.23
N ARG A 254 12.55 17.81 -1.49
CA ARG A 254 12.12 18.89 -0.60
C ARG A 254 10.60 18.90 -0.46
N LEU A 255 10.12 19.06 0.77
CA LEU A 255 8.71 19.27 1.10
C LEU A 255 8.32 20.74 0.91
N PRO A 256 7.01 21.07 0.84
CA PRO A 256 6.56 22.43 0.65
C PRO A 256 7.10 23.38 1.73
N ASN A 257 7.51 24.60 1.37
CA ASN A 257 8.19 25.53 2.29
C ASN A 257 7.40 25.80 3.59
N VAL A 258 6.07 25.84 3.49
CA VAL A 258 5.16 26.03 4.63
C VAL A 258 5.33 24.97 5.73
N PHE A 259 5.96 23.83 5.41
CA PHE A 259 6.20 22.73 6.35
C PHE A 259 7.21 23.11 7.43
N TYR A 260 8.12 24.03 7.14
CA TYR A 260 9.24 24.40 8.00
C TYR A 260 9.40 25.93 8.20
N THR A 261 8.71 26.78 7.44
CA THR A 261 8.73 28.24 7.64
C THR A 261 7.74 28.74 8.68
N GLU A 262 6.66 28.01 8.93
CA GLU A 262 5.77 28.29 10.05
C GLU A 262 6.48 27.87 11.33
N ASN A 263 6.74 28.79 12.27
CA ASN A 263 7.45 28.56 13.55
C ASN A 263 6.68 27.56 14.45
N ILE A 264 6.75 26.28 14.09
CA ILE A 264 6.02 25.16 14.71
C ILE A 264 6.83 24.51 15.84
N PHE A 265 8.12 24.87 15.95
CA PHE A 265 9.07 24.35 16.94
C PHE A 265 8.72 24.67 18.40
N ASN A 266 7.73 25.55 18.65
CA ASN A 266 7.13 25.70 19.96
C ASN A 266 5.78 24.97 19.99
N SER A 267 5.82 23.71 20.48
CA SER A 267 4.70 22.89 20.97
C SER A 267 3.63 22.33 20.01
N HIS A 268 3.90 22.18 18.71
CA HIS A 268 2.97 21.55 17.77
C HIS A 268 3.34 20.09 17.46
N ARG A 269 2.38 19.17 17.48
CA ARG A 269 2.55 17.82 16.91
C ARG A 269 2.29 17.93 15.40
N CYS A 270 3.34 17.77 14.59
CA CYS A 270 3.26 17.70 13.13
C CYS A 270 3.67 16.30 12.66
N THR A 271 2.78 15.61 11.96
CA THR A 271 3.08 14.32 11.30
C THR A 271 2.93 14.44 9.81
N ILE A 272 3.72 13.64 9.08
CA ILE A 272 3.70 13.60 7.63
C ILE A 272 3.53 12.15 7.19
N GLU A 273 2.46 11.92 6.46
CA GLU A 273 2.15 10.66 5.82
C GLU A 273 2.37 10.75 4.31
N ILE A 274 2.80 9.64 3.72
CA ILE A 274 3.05 9.52 2.28
C ILE A 274 2.01 8.56 1.71
N SER A 275 1.47 8.89 0.55
CA SER A 275 0.53 8.06 -0.18
C SER A 275 0.70 8.20 -1.70
N GLU A 276 -0.04 7.38 -2.45
CA GLU A 276 -0.07 7.38 -3.91
C GLU A 276 -1.49 7.68 -4.40
N LEU A 277 -1.62 8.58 -5.36
CA LEU A 277 -2.90 8.93 -5.92
C LEU A 277 -2.81 9.18 -7.43
N GLY A 278 -3.31 8.24 -8.23
CA GLY A 278 -3.34 8.38 -9.69
C GLY A 278 -1.95 8.42 -10.32
N GLY A 279 -1.02 7.65 -9.80
CA GLY A 279 0.39 7.60 -10.18
C GLY A 279 1.23 8.76 -9.65
N ARG A 280 0.69 9.55 -8.71
CA ARG A 280 1.35 10.75 -8.17
C ARG A 280 1.59 10.64 -6.68
N LEU A 281 2.70 11.24 -6.25
CA LEU A 281 3.07 11.31 -4.84
C LEU A 281 2.14 12.28 -4.13
N VAL A 282 1.56 11.82 -3.02
CA VAL A 282 0.75 12.62 -2.13
C VAL A 282 1.38 12.64 -0.75
N VAL A 283 1.39 13.82 -0.15
CA VAL A 283 1.82 14.03 1.23
C VAL A 283 0.66 14.60 2.01
N VAL A 284 0.47 14.08 3.22
CA VAL A 284 -0.49 14.62 4.17
C VAL A 284 0.26 15.13 5.36
N ARG A 285 -0.04 16.37 5.71
CA ARG A 285 0.50 17.02 6.90
C ARG A 285 -0.60 17.14 7.92
N ASP A 286 -0.41 16.52 9.07
CA ASP A 286 -1.29 16.70 10.21
C ASP A 286 -0.73 17.78 11.12
N LEU A 287 -1.58 18.71 11.52
CA LEU A 287 -1.23 19.87 12.32
C LEU A 287 -2.12 19.97 13.54
N GLN A 288 -1.52 19.85 14.73
CA GLN A 288 -2.20 20.13 15.99
C GLN A 288 -1.67 21.43 16.60
N ARG A 289 -2.54 22.45 16.72
CA ARG A 289 -2.17 23.75 17.31
C ARG A 289 -2.31 23.74 18.84
N PRO A 290 -1.38 24.29 19.63
CA PRO A 290 -1.43 24.25 21.10
C PRO A 290 -2.72 24.80 21.72
N SER A 291 -3.32 25.82 21.08
CA SER A 291 -4.56 26.46 21.55
C SER A 291 -5.83 25.73 21.11
N ASN A 292 -5.74 24.76 20.18
CA ASN A 292 -6.88 24.03 19.64
C ASN A 292 -6.72 22.53 19.92
N ARG A 293 -7.80 21.89 20.40
CA ARG A 293 -7.83 20.42 20.48
C ARG A 293 -7.99 19.74 19.10
N HIS A 294 -8.24 20.51 18.05
CA HIS A 294 -8.52 20.01 16.70
C HIS A 294 -7.24 19.79 15.90
N ILE A 295 -7.21 18.69 15.14
CA ILE A 295 -6.18 18.40 14.15
C ILE A 295 -6.64 18.96 12.80
N PHE A 296 -5.71 19.52 12.05
CA PHE A 296 -5.92 19.94 10.67
C PHE A 296 -5.09 19.04 9.76
N HIS A 297 -5.71 18.51 8.70
CA HIS A 297 -5.00 17.76 7.66
C HIS A 297 -4.85 18.63 6.43
N GLU A 298 -3.63 18.76 5.93
CA GLU A 298 -3.34 19.38 4.64
C GLU A 298 -2.90 18.31 3.66
N VAL A 299 -3.60 18.20 2.53
CA VAL A 299 -3.28 17.23 1.48
C VAL A 299 -2.55 17.95 0.36
N TRP A 300 -1.34 17.51 0.07
CA TRP A 300 -0.45 18.07 -0.94
C TRP A 300 -0.12 17.01 -1.99
N MET A 301 -0.20 17.37 -3.26
CA MET A 301 0.13 16.48 -4.38
C MET A 301 1.33 17.02 -5.14
N MET A 302 2.31 16.16 -5.40
CA MET A 302 3.42 16.48 -6.27
C MET A 302 2.95 16.41 -7.73
N LYS A 303 3.07 17.53 -8.45
CA LYS A 303 2.90 17.60 -9.90
C LYS A 303 4.26 17.95 -10.52
N GLU A 304 4.37 19.13 -11.13
CA GLU A 304 5.66 19.75 -11.44
C GLU A 304 6.29 20.34 -10.17
N ASP A 305 5.45 20.82 -9.25
CA ASP A 305 5.78 21.25 -7.90
C ASP A 305 4.63 20.83 -6.96
N TRP A 306 4.80 21.07 -5.66
CA TRP A 306 3.79 20.78 -4.65
C TRP A 306 2.56 21.67 -4.78
N VAL A 307 1.40 21.04 -4.94
CA VAL A 307 0.11 21.72 -4.98
C VAL A 307 -0.74 21.30 -3.78
N LYS A 308 -1.15 22.27 -2.95
CA LYS A 308 -2.14 22.03 -1.89
C LYS A 308 -3.48 21.72 -2.53
N MET A 309 -3.99 20.52 -2.30
CA MET A 309 -5.27 20.06 -2.83
C MET A 309 -6.41 20.41 -1.87
N TYR A 310 -6.23 20.12 -0.58
CA TYR A 310 -7.28 20.26 0.43
C TYR A 310 -6.72 20.69 1.79
N SER A 311 -7.57 21.33 2.58
CA SER A 311 -7.38 21.61 4.01
C SER A 311 -8.61 21.11 4.74
N ILE A 312 -8.41 20.23 5.70
CA ILE A 312 -9.48 19.51 6.40
C ILE A 312 -9.36 19.87 7.88
N ASP A 313 -10.45 20.34 8.46
CA ASP A 313 -10.53 20.66 9.88
C ASP A 313 -11.38 19.59 10.56
N GLU A 314 -10.78 18.84 11.50
CA GLU A 314 -11.49 17.81 12.26
C GLU A 314 -12.60 18.38 13.15
N SER A 315 -12.65 19.70 13.39
CA SER A 315 -13.78 20.32 14.11
C SER A 315 -15.11 20.16 13.37
N ALA A 316 -15.08 19.94 12.05
CA ALA A 316 -16.27 19.59 11.26
C ALA A 316 -16.80 18.18 11.57
N ILE A 317 -16.03 17.36 12.30
CA ILE A 317 -16.39 16.00 12.71
C ILE A 317 -17.05 16.02 14.09
N SER A 318 -18.17 16.73 14.19
CA SER A 318 -18.91 16.94 15.44
C SER A 318 -19.42 15.66 16.12
N TYR A 319 -19.40 14.51 15.45
CA TYR A 319 -19.78 13.20 15.99
C TYR A 319 -18.60 12.38 16.55
N LEU A 320 -17.34 12.77 16.30
CA LEU A 320 -16.14 12.10 16.86
C LEU A 320 -15.67 12.82 18.14
N TRP A 321 -16.50 12.82 19.19
CA TRP A 321 -16.26 13.48 20.50
C TRP A 321 -15.01 13.02 21.28
N TYR A 322 -14.04 12.37 20.64
CA TYR A 322 -12.82 11.89 21.27
C TYR A 322 -11.57 12.21 20.42
N PRO A 323 -10.54 12.84 21.01
CA PRO A 323 -9.44 13.49 20.30
C PRO A 323 -8.33 12.53 19.80
N SER A 324 -8.68 11.38 19.24
CA SER A 324 -7.68 10.42 18.77
C SER A 324 -8.21 9.63 17.57
N VAL A 325 -8.33 10.34 16.44
CA VAL A 325 -8.51 9.77 15.11
C VAL A 325 -7.13 9.80 14.44
N SER A 326 -6.70 8.68 13.87
CA SER A 326 -5.54 8.67 12.99
C SER A 326 -6.02 8.72 11.55
N LEU A 327 -5.33 9.53 10.74
CA LEU A 327 -5.42 9.35 9.31
C LEU A 327 -4.82 7.98 9.00
N ILE A 328 -5.55 7.17 8.23
CA ILE A 328 -4.93 5.99 7.64
C ILE A 328 -4.46 6.43 6.26
N GLY A 329 -3.17 6.28 5.97
CA GLY A 329 -2.47 6.75 4.77
C GLY A 329 -2.94 6.20 3.41
N SER A 330 -4.24 6.03 3.19
CA SER A 330 -4.88 5.61 1.95
C SER A 330 -5.80 6.70 1.42
N PHE A 331 -5.33 7.40 0.41
CA PHE A 331 -6.17 8.22 -0.46
C PHE A 331 -6.72 7.32 -1.55
N CYS A 332 -8.00 7.48 -1.85
CA CYS A 332 -8.56 6.84 -3.04
C CYS A 332 -9.34 7.86 -3.87
N ILE A 333 -9.21 7.74 -5.18
CA ILE A 333 -10.14 8.36 -6.12
C ILE A 333 -11.29 7.37 -6.28
N ILE A 334 -12.51 7.84 -6.12
CA ILE A 334 -13.71 7.04 -6.42
C ILE A 334 -14.56 7.84 -7.41
N GLU A 335 -15.05 7.18 -8.46
CA GLU A 335 -15.96 7.80 -9.41
C GLU A 335 -17.38 7.67 -8.89
N ASP A 336 -18.08 8.80 -8.81
CA ASP A 336 -19.53 8.73 -8.73
C ASP A 336 -20.07 8.47 -10.15
N LYS A 337 -20.39 7.21 -10.44
CA LYS A 337 -21.00 6.78 -11.71
C LYS A 337 -22.24 7.59 -12.08
N LYS A 338 -22.98 8.11 -11.09
CA LYS A 338 -24.21 8.88 -11.37
C LYS A 338 -23.92 10.28 -11.90
N LYS A 339 -22.72 10.82 -11.66
CA LYS A 339 -22.38 12.21 -11.98
C LYS A 339 -21.18 12.34 -12.94
N ASN A 340 -20.54 11.23 -13.33
CA ASN A 340 -19.33 11.23 -14.15
C ASN A 340 -18.28 12.22 -13.62
N LYS A 341 -18.19 12.27 -12.27
CA LYS A 341 -17.34 13.19 -11.53
C LYS A 341 -16.46 12.38 -10.60
N ASN A 342 -15.17 12.63 -10.71
CA ASN A 342 -14.17 12.10 -9.79
C ASN A 342 -14.40 12.81 -8.45
N HIS A 343 -14.64 12.02 -7.41
CA HIS A 343 -14.59 12.53 -6.05
C HIS A 343 -13.48 11.79 -5.32
N PHE A 344 -12.74 12.54 -4.53
CA PHE A 344 -11.72 11.97 -3.67
C PHE A 344 -12.38 11.52 -2.38
N GLU A 345 -11.94 10.41 -1.84
CA GLU A 345 -12.34 9.95 -0.51
C GLU A 345 -11.07 9.67 0.30
N ILE A 346 -11.10 10.14 1.54
CA ILE A 346 -10.02 9.99 2.50
C ILE A 346 -10.51 9.07 3.60
N LEU A 347 -9.72 8.05 3.92
CA LEU A 347 -10.09 7.06 4.92
C LEU A 347 -9.47 7.40 6.28
N TYR A 348 -10.30 7.35 7.31
CA TYR A 348 -9.92 7.68 8.68
C TYR A 348 -10.22 6.49 9.59
N MET A 349 -9.32 6.20 10.53
CA MET A 349 -9.61 5.29 11.64
C MET A 349 -9.75 6.07 12.94
N ASN A 350 -10.77 5.72 13.70
CA ASN A 350 -10.76 6.02 15.11
C ASN A 350 -9.87 5.00 15.83
N ASP A 351 -8.69 5.41 16.28
CA ASP A 351 -7.76 4.53 17.00
C ASP A 351 -8.36 3.97 18.29
N ARG A 352 -9.30 4.71 18.91
CA ARG A 352 -9.89 4.32 20.20
C ARG A 352 -11.01 3.30 20.07
N PHE A 353 -11.78 3.35 18.99
CA PHE A 353 -12.94 2.46 18.81
C PHE A 353 -12.77 1.48 17.64
N GLY A 354 -11.72 1.65 16.84
CA GLY A 354 -11.51 0.88 15.62
C GLY A 354 -12.54 1.19 14.54
N GLU A 355 -13.24 2.33 14.61
CA GLU A 355 -14.27 2.70 13.64
C GLU A 355 -13.64 3.29 12.38
N LEU A 356 -14.18 2.94 11.22
CA LEU A 356 -13.66 3.42 9.94
C LEU A 356 -14.62 4.39 9.26
N PHE A 357 -14.08 5.53 8.82
CA PHE A 357 -14.83 6.59 8.16
C PHE A 357 -14.24 6.90 6.79
N SER A 358 -15.11 7.33 5.88
CA SER A 358 -14.71 8.00 4.64
C SER A 358 -15.07 9.48 4.72
N TYR A 359 -14.21 10.32 4.17
CA TYR A 359 -14.40 11.75 4.06
C TYR A 359 -14.25 12.23 2.63
N ASN A 360 -15.28 12.92 2.16
CA ASN A 360 -15.27 13.56 0.86
C ASN A 360 -14.84 15.03 1.03
N PRO A 361 -13.63 15.42 0.59
CA PRO A 361 -13.15 16.79 0.77
C PRO A 361 -13.87 17.79 -0.14
N THR A 362 -14.56 17.33 -1.19
CA THR A 362 -15.36 18.19 -2.09
C THR A 362 -16.70 18.56 -1.47
N THR A 363 -17.42 17.59 -0.92
CA THR A 363 -18.73 17.82 -0.28
C THR A 363 -18.61 18.15 1.21
N LYS A 364 -17.42 17.95 1.79
CA LYS A 364 -17.13 18.06 3.23
C LYS A 364 -17.99 17.13 4.08
N ALA A 365 -18.41 16.00 3.52
CA ALA A 365 -19.24 15.03 4.21
C ALA A 365 -18.40 13.87 4.72
N PHE A 366 -18.61 13.51 6.00
CA PHE A 366 -18.15 12.26 6.57
C PHE A 366 -19.22 11.19 6.39
N ARG A 367 -18.77 9.95 6.24
CA ARG A 367 -19.62 8.77 6.23
C ARG A 367 -18.96 7.68 7.05
N ASP A 368 -19.71 7.21 8.05
CA ASP A 368 -19.41 5.98 8.76
C ASP A 368 -19.56 4.79 7.80
N LEU A 369 -18.52 3.95 7.73
CA LEU A 369 -18.51 2.75 6.91
C LEU A 369 -19.16 1.56 7.62
N GLY A 370 -19.60 1.72 8.87
CA GLY A 370 -20.29 0.69 9.66
C GLY A 370 -19.37 -0.44 10.08
N ILE A 371 -18.06 -0.18 10.19
CA ILE A 371 -17.04 -1.16 10.54
C ILE A 371 -16.43 -0.76 11.86
N GLN A 372 -16.36 -1.73 12.76
CA GLN A 372 -15.66 -1.62 14.01
C GLN A 372 -14.63 -2.74 14.07
N VAL A 373 -13.35 -2.38 14.15
CA VAL A 373 -12.28 -3.36 14.24
C VAL A 373 -12.03 -3.71 15.72
N GLU A 374 -12.28 -4.97 16.10
CA GLU A 374 -12.14 -5.47 17.48
C GLU A 374 -10.73 -5.27 18.05
N GLU A 375 -10.59 -4.83 19.30
CA GLU A 375 -9.33 -4.47 19.99
C GLU A 375 -8.59 -3.22 19.46
N PRO A 376 -8.97 -2.01 19.91
CA PRO A 376 -8.40 -0.74 19.47
C PRO A 376 -7.00 -0.42 20.04
N ALA A 377 -6.49 -1.21 20.99
CA ALA A 377 -5.32 -0.84 21.79
C ALA A 377 -3.96 -0.89 21.06
N ARG A 378 -3.91 -1.30 19.77
CA ARG A 378 -2.67 -1.37 18.98
C ARG A 378 -2.88 -0.78 17.59
N PRO A 379 -1.90 -0.04 17.03
CA PRO A 379 -1.98 0.41 15.66
C PRO A 379 -2.04 -0.81 14.74
N LYS A 380 -3.15 -0.95 14.02
CA LYS A 380 -3.35 -2.06 13.08
C LYS A 380 -2.69 -1.69 11.76
N PRO A 381 -1.84 -2.55 11.19
CA PRO A 381 -1.28 -2.27 9.88
C PRO A 381 -2.44 -2.30 8.88
N ILE A 382 -2.62 -1.19 8.20
CA ILE A 382 -3.65 -1.04 7.16
C ILE A 382 -2.96 -0.80 5.85
N LEU A 383 -3.40 -1.54 4.84
CA LEU A 383 -2.84 -1.45 3.50
C LEU A 383 -3.96 -1.45 2.47
N THR A 384 -3.86 -0.54 1.52
CA THR A 384 -4.65 -0.60 0.29
C THR A 384 -3.93 -1.40 -0.77
N TYR A 385 -4.69 -2.15 -1.55
CA TYR A 385 -4.20 -2.87 -2.71
C TYR A 385 -5.30 -3.02 -3.76
N PHE A 386 -4.90 -3.42 -4.95
CA PHE A 386 -5.81 -3.78 -6.02
C PHE A 386 -5.55 -5.23 -6.43
N GLU A 387 -6.57 -5.87 -6.97
CA GLU A 387 -6.46 -7.26 -7.40
C GLU A 387 -5.56 -7.39 -8.62
N SER A 388 -4.72 -8.41 -8.67
CA SER A 388 -3.91 -8.72 -9.84
C SER A 388 -3.72 -10.23 -10.04
N LEU A 389 -3.36 -10.61 -11.27
CA LEU A 389 -2.98 -11.98 -11.63
C LEU A 389 -1.49 -12.25 -11.43
N VAL A 390 -0.71 -11.29 -10.91
CA VAL A 390 0.75 -11.43 -10.74
C VAL A 390 1.06 -12.68 -9.94
N SER A 391 1.88 -13.55 -10.52
CA SER A 391 2.17 -14.86 -9.97
C SER A 391 3.45 -14.84 -9.13
N LEU A 392 3.45 -15.63 -8.06
CA LEU A 392 4.60 -15.81 -7.15
C LEU A 392 5.18 -17.24 -7.22
N ASP A 393 4.62 -18.09 -8.08
CA ASP A 393 4.86 -19.53 -8.21
C ASP A 393 5.99 -19.91 -9.17
N GLN A 394 6.86 -18.94 -9.51
CA GLN A 394 8.01 -19.12 -10.41
C GLN A 394 9.32 -19.29 -9.67
#